data_AF-A0A522MNV0-F1
#
_entry.id   AF-A0A522MNV0-F1
#
_cell.length_a   1.000
_cell.length_b   1.000
_cell.length_c   1.000
_cell.angle_alpha   90.00
_cell.angle_beta   90.00
_cell.angle_gamma   90.00
#
_symmetry.space_group_name_H-M   'P 1'
#
loop_
_entity.id
_entity.type
_entity.pdbx_description
1 polymer ?
#
loop_
_entity_poly.entity_id
_entity_poly.type
_entity_poly.pdbx_seq_one_letter_code
_entity_poly.pdbx_strand_id
1 'polypeptide(L)'
;MEQGAVFKSNRSQAVRLPKSVAFPDNVKRVDVVAVGRARILTPAGESWDSWFDGEGVSLDFMSVREQPSDQELEISGHPRQRTEN
;
A
#
# COMPACT_ATOMS: atom_id res chain seq x y z
N MET A 1 18.76 -6.27 -2.87
CA MET A 1 18.08 -5.02 -3.25
C MET A 1 18.50 -4.70 -4.68
N GLU A 2 17.52 -4.47 -5.56
CA GLU A 2 17.78 -4.01 -6.91
C GLU A 2 18.25 -2.55 -6.89
N GLN A 3 19.20 -2.20 -7.76
CA GLN A 3 19.75 -0.84 -7.85
C GLN A 3 19.54 -0.28 -9.26
N GLY A 4 19.05 0.96 -9.32
CA GLY A 4 18.94 1.74 -10.54
C GLY A 4 20.00 2.83 -10.60
N ALA A 5 20.43 3.20 -11.81
CA ALA A 5 21.31 4.34 -12.00
C ALA A 5 20.49 5.64 -12.05
N VAL A 6 21.01 6.68 -11.41
CA VAL A 6 20.49 8.05 -11.50
C VAL A 6 21.32 8.83 -12.49
N PHE A 7 20.69 9.48 -13.47
CA PHE A 7 21.38 10.22 -14.52
C PHE A 7 20.61 11.48 -14.93
N LYS A 8 21.25 12.36 -15.70
CA LYS A 8 20.59 13.52 -16.30
C LYS A 8 20.07 13.15 -17.69
N SER A 9 18.83 13.53 -17.99
CA SER A 9 18.23 13.45 -19.32
C SER A 9 17.72 14.84 -19.69
N ASN A 10 18.32 15.44 -20.71
CA ASN A 10 18.13 16.86 -21.05
C ASN A 10 18.33 17.75 -19.81
N ARG A 11 17.28 18.46 -19.38
CA ARG A 11 17.29 19.37 -18.23
C ARG A 11 16.82 18.72 -16.92
N SER A 12 16.42 17.44 -16.94
CA SER A 12 15.80 16.75 -15.80
C SER A 12 16.66 15.59 -15.30
N GLN A 13 16.34 15.09 -14.10
CA GLN A 13 16.93 13.87 -13.55
C GLN A 13 16.04 12.68 -13.87
N ALA A 14 16.65 11.54 -14.15
CA ALA A 14 15.96 10.28 -14.45
C ALA A 14 16.57 9.15 -13.62
N VAL A 15 15.75 8.13 -13.34
CA VAL A 15 16.16 6.88 -12.70
C VAL A 15 15.91 5.75 -13.70
N ARG A 16 16.93 4.93 -13.97
CA ARG A 16 16.75 3.71 -14.76
C ARG A 16 16.27 2.59 -13.84
N LEU A 17 15.02 2.16 -14.01
CA LEU A 17 14.47 1.01 -13.30
C LEU A 17 14.99 -0.30 -13.90
N PRO A 18 15.55 -1.22 -13.11
CA PRO A 18 15.80 -2.59 -13.53
C PRO A 18 14.52 -3.30 -13.98
N LYS A 19 14.64 -4.27 -14.90
CA LYS A 19 13.48 -5.00 -15.45
C LYS A 19 12.63 -5.68 -14.36
N SER A 20 13.26 -6.18 -13.30
CA SER A 20 12.58 -6.86 -12.18
C SER A 20 11.65 -5.96 -11.37
N VAL A 21 11.80 -4.64 -11.48
CA VAL A 21 10.99 -3.64 -10.77
C VAL A 21 10.40 -2.58 -11.72
N ALA A 22 10.32 -2.90 -13.02
CA ALA A 22 9.71 -2.03 -14.01
C ALA A 22 8.19 -2.01 -13.82
N PHE A 23 7.57 -0.85 -14.09
CA PHE A 23 6.12 -0.78 -14.16
C PHE A 23 5.58 -1.60 -15.36
N PRO A 24 4.33 -2.08 -15.29
CA PRO A 24 3.63 -2.62 -16.45
C PRO A 24 3.58 -1.63 -17.63
N ASP A 25 3.53 -2.16 -18.86
CA ASP A 25 3.62 -1.34 -20.08
C ASP A 25 2.52 -0.29 -20.23
N ASN A 26 1.35 -0.50 -19.61
CA ASN A 26 0.24 0.46 -19.63
C ASN A 26 0.46 1.67 -18.71
N VAL A 27 1.38 1.60 -17.74
CA VAL A 27 1.68 2.72 -16.83
C VAL A 27 2.59 3.72 -17.55
N LYS A 28 2.03 4.87 -17.92
CA LYS A 28 2.77 5.94 -18.62
C LYS A 28 3.10 7.15 -17.75
N ARG A 29 2.43 7.29 -16.61
CA ARG A 29 2.58 8.41 -15.67
C ARG A 29 2.57 7.89 -14.25
N VAL A 30 3.30 8.57 -13.39
CA VAL A 30 3.39 8.27 -11.97
C VAL A 30 3.27 9.55 -11.17
N ASP A 31 2.64 9.46 -10.01
CA ASP A 31 2.74 10.46 -8.95
C ASP A 31 4.05 10.20 -8.19
N VAL A 32 4.72 11.29 -7.79
CA VAL A 32 6.01 11.20 -7.10
C VAL A 32 5.90 11.92 -5.77
N VAL A 33 5.94 11.16 -4.68
CA VAL A 33 5.89 11.67 -3.31
C VAL A 33 7.29 11.67 -2.70
N ALA A 34 7.70 12.80 -2.13
CA ALA A 34 8.98 12.93 -1.44
C ALA A 34 8.82 12.66 0.07
N VAL A 35 9.52 11.64 0.57
CA VAL A 35 9.58 11.31 2.00
C VAL A 35 11.02 11.43 2.46
N GLY A 36 11.41 12.64 2.88
CA GLY A 36 12.80 12.99 3.15
C GLY A 36 13.70 12.73 1.93
N ARG A 37 14.62 11.77 2.06
CA ARG A 37 15.54 11.35 0.99
C ARG A 37 14.95 10.29 0.05
N ALA A 38 13.82 9.69 0.40
CA ALA A 38 13.15 8.70 -0.42
C ALA A 38 12.20 9.36 -1.42
N ARG A 39 11.95 8.66 -2.53
CA ARG A 39 10.89 8.99 -3.50
C ARG A 39 10.02 7.77 -3.65
N ILE A 40 8.72 7.93 -3.43
CA ILE A 40 7.71 6.90 -3.65
C ILE A 40 7.05 7.21 -4.99
N LEU A 41 6.97 6.20 -5.86
CA LEU A 41 6.36 6.31 -7.18
C LEU A 41 5.12 5.42 -7.18
N THR A 42 3.96 5.99 -7.48
CA THR A 42 2.70 5.26 -7.69
C THR A 42 2.18 5.59 -9.09
N PRO A 43 1.47 4.70 -9.79
CA PRO A 43 0.75 5.10 -11.01
C PRO A 43 -0.11 6.34 -10.74
N ALA A 44 -0.16 7.25 -11.71
CA ALA A 44 -0.84 8.53 -11.52
C ALA A 44 -2.34 8.31 -11.23
N GLY A 45 -2.85 8.95 -10.18
CA GLY A 45 -4.25 8.81 -9.75
C GLY A 45 -4.51 7.64 -8.79
N GLU A 46 -3.50 6.83 -8.48
CA GLU A 46 -3.58 5.74 -7.51
C GLU A 46 -2.89 6.08 -6.18
N SER A 47 -2.41 7.32 -6.02
CA SER A 47 -1.88 7.79 -4.74
C SER A 47 -2.99 7.95 -3.71
N TRP A 48 -2.67 7.75 -2.44
CA TRP A 48 -3.62 7.97 -1.33
C TRP A 48 -4.18 9.40 -1.35
N ASP A 49 -3.32 10.40 -1.59
CA ASP A 49 -3.75 11.79 -1.73
C ASP A 49 -4.77 11.93 -2.85
N SER A 50 -4.51 11.37 -4.04
CA SER A 50 -5.46 11.39 -5.15
C SER A 50 -6.76 10.64 -4.86
N TRP A 51 -6.72 9.58 -4.05
CA TRP A 51 -7.91 8.82 -3.65
C TRP A 51 -8.76 9.62 -2.66
N PHE A 52 -8.14 10.26 -1.65
CA PHE A 52 -8.84 11.10 -0.68
C PHE A 52 -9.37 12.41 -1.27
N ASP A 53 -8.72 12.96 -2.29
CA ASP A 53 -9.20 14.11 -3.06
C ASP A 53 -10.28 13.73 -4.11
N GLY A 54 -10.54 12.43 -4.27
CA GLY A 54 -11.53 11.90 -5.21
C GLY A 54 -12.98 12.14 -4.78
N GLU A 55 -13.92 11.76 -5.66
CA GLU A 55 -15.34 11.84 -5.34
C GLU A 55 -15.67 10.89 -4.18
N GLY A 56 -16.34 11.42 -3.17
CA GLY A 56 -16.77 10.66 -2.02
C GLY A 56 -17.89 9.67 -2.34
N VAL A 57 -18.22 8.84 -1.36
CA VAL A 57 -19.39 7.97 -1.43
C VAL A 57 -20.69 8.75 -1.19
N SER A 58 -21.83 8.16 -1.55
CA SER A 58 -23.15 8.74 -1.27
C SER A 58 -23.41 8.88 0.24
N LEU A 59 -24.33 9.78 0.62
CA LEU A 59 -24.64 10.07 2.02
C LEU A 59 -25.15 8.85 2.81
N ASP A 60 -25.75 7.89 2.13
CA ASP A 60 -26.32 6.66 2.69
C ASP A 60 -25.37 5.45 2.62
N PHE A 61 -24.20 5.61 2.01
CA PHE A 61 -23.23 4.53 1.82
C PHE A 61 -22.81 3.92 3.15
N MET A 62 -23.09 2.64 3.34
CA MET A 62 -22.77 1.89 4.56
C MET A 62 -23.38 2.51 5.84
N SER A 63 -24.55 3.15 5.73
CA SER A 63 -25.27 3.76 6.86
C SER A 63 -25.61 2.76 7.99
N VAL A 64 -25.74 1.47 7.66
CA VAL A 64 -25.83 0.37 8.62
C VAL A 64 -24.82 -0.71 8.22
N ARG A 65 -24.04 -1.19 9.18
CA ARG A 65 -23.18 -2.37 9.03
C ARG A 65 -23.83 -3.55 9.73
N GLU A 66 -24.21 -4.58 8.98
CA GLU A 66 -24.67 -5.87 9.54
C GLU A 66 -23.47 -6.61 10.14
N GLN A 67 -23.10 -6.24 11.36
CA GLN A 67 -22.04 -6.90 12.12
C GLN A 67 -22.65 -8.02 12.97
N PRO A 68 -22.26 -9.29 12.76
CA PRO A 68 -22.70 -10.39 13.63
C PRO A 68 -22.14 -10.22 15.05
N SER A 69 -22.75 -10.92 16.01
CA SER A 69 -22.22 -11.00 17.38
C SER A 69 -20.82 -11.61 17.38
N ASP A 70 -20.02 -11.24 18.37
CA ASP A 70 -18.71 -11.83 18.57
C ASP A 70 -18.81 -13.36 18.65
N GLN A 71 -17.86 -14.04 18.01
CA GLN A 71 -17.77 -15.48 18.09
C GLN A 71 -17.24 -15.88 19.48
N GLU A 72 -18.00 -16.67 20.22
CA GLU A 72 -17.50 -17.31 21.43
C GLU A 72 -16.43 -18.34 21.04
N LEU A 73 -15.19 -18.08 21.45
CA LEU A 73 -14.10 -19.04 21.32
C LEU A 73 -14.21 -20.04 22.47
N GLU A 74 -14.57 -21.28 22.17
CA GLU A 74 -14.42 -22.38 23.12
C GLU A 74 -12.93 -22.64 23.32
N ILE A 75 -12.37 -22.15 24.43
CA ILE A 75 -11.02 -22.49 24.85
C ILE A 75 -11.07 -23.96 25.27
N SER A 76 -10.80 -24.88 24.34
CA SER A 76 -10.62 -26.29 24.66
C SER A 76 -9.45 -26.42 25.62
N GLY A 77 -9.78 -26.46 26.91
CA GLY A 77 -8.84 -26.68 27.99
C GLY A 77 -8.34 -28.11 27.94
N HIS A 78 -7.29 -28.35 27.16
CA HIS A 78 -6.29 -29.31 27.60
C HIS A 78 -5.42 -28.57 28.61
N PRO A 79 -5.55 -28.85 29.93
CA PRO A 79 -4.63 -28.26 30.88
C PRO A 79 -3.23 -28.73 30.50
N ARG A 80 -2.37 -27.81 30.05
CA ARG A 80 -0.94 -28.10 30.01
C ARG A 80 -0.54 -28.33 31.46
N GLN A 81 -0.36 -29.60 31.83
CA GLN A 81 0.19 -29.95 33.12
C GLN A 81 1.55 -29.25 33.22
N ARG A 82 1.59 -28.19 34.02
CA ARG A 82 2.83 -27.56 34.43
C ARG A 82 3.47 -28.56 35.39
N THR A 83 4.37 -29.39 34.89
CA THR A 83 5.27 -30.17 35.74
C THR A 83 6.14 -29.16 36.50
N GLU A 84 5.83 -28.94 37.77
CA GLU A 84 6.73 -28.24 38.69
C GLU A 84 7.95 -29.15 38.94
N ASN A 85 9.14 -28.54 38.82
CA ASN A 85 10.45 -29.13 39.10
C ASN A 85 11.10 -28.27 40.19
#